data_AF-G9WK89-F1
#
_entry.id   AF-G9WK89-F1
#
_cell.length_a   1.000
_cell.length_b   1.000
_cell.length_c   1.000
_cell.angle_alpha   90.00
_cell.angle_beta   90.00
_cell.angle_gamma   90.00
#
_symmetry.space_group_name_H-M   'P 1'
#
loop_
_entity.id
_entity.type
_entity.pdbx_description
1 polymer ?
#
loop_
_entity_poly.entity_id
_entity_poly.type
_entity_poly.pdbx_seq_one_letter_code
_entity_poly.pdbx_strand_id
1 'polypeptide(L)'
;MKKRFGSMAIAIGLCFALAIPAFADENSTGTLYANANTAANVSQNKSSSGNAPIYVRNGESTPTYTDSTIGLGGAKIIMFKGNESGQQISIVIESNDGQLIVVDGGLKTNAPYLSKYIKSKGGKVAAWLLTHPHEDHVGALSVILEQQKVAGHPDFYDIDPGQIYFSFAPYSFYEQYEQGYRLPMIKEVMEDLAAYPAEKKHENSERGTTFSYGNVSVEILNTAYSIPIDTGNNSSICYMITINGKKLLITGDLPYEAAGKLLEELPPEKLKADIVQMAHHGQHGGSFAFYSTVAPKYALWPSSKELWDKRKDAFTEDQETYTIALTKFWTNKLGVEKNFVMADGNWILE
;
A
#
# COMPACT_ATOMS: atom_id res chain seq x y z
N MET A 1 74.56 -7.83 -2.25
CA MET A 1 73.56 -7.30 -1.28
C MET A 1 72.30 -6.89 -2.03
N LYS A 2 71.14 -7.35 -1.55
CA LYS A 2 69.75 -6.96 -1.89
C LYS A 2 69.20 -7.35 -3.28
N LYS A 3 68.60 -8.55 -3.34
CA LYS A 3 67.47 -8.86 -4.21
C LYS A 3 66.23 -8.10 -3.70
N ARG A 4 65.51 -7.40 -4.58
CA ARG A 4 64.16 -6.91 -4.33
C ARG A 4 63.21 -7.60 -5.31
N PHE A 5 62.23 -8.30 -4.75
CA PHE A 5 61.06 -8.82 -5.44
C PHE A 5 60.18 -7.66 -5.89
N GLY A 6 59.72 -7.71 -7.14
CA GLY A 6 58.65 -6.87 -7.67
C GLY A 6 57.62 -7.79 -8.31
N SER A 7 56.50 -7.97 -7.62
CA SER A 7 55.38 -8.81 -8.03
C SER A 7 54.65 -8.20 -9.22
N MET A 8 54.34 -9.07 -10.17
CA MET A 8 53.61 -8.83 -11.41
C MET A 8 52.11 -8.71 -11.08
N ALA A 9 51.54 -7.51 -11.21
CA ALA A 9 50.09 -7.31 -11.18
C ALA A 9 49.58 -7.32 -12.62
N ILE A 10 48.92 -8.41 -13.01
CA ILE A 10 48.17 -8.51 -14.26
C ILE A 10 46.82 -7.81 -14.02
N ALA A 11 46.65 -6.63 -14.59
CA ALA A 11 45.36 -5.97 -14.69
C ALA A 11 44.63 -6.53 -15.92
N ILE A 12 43.62 -7.39 -15.70
CA ILE A 12 42.66 -7.76 -16.73
C ILE A 12 41.56 -6.70 -16.71
N GLY A 13 41.67 -5.71 -17.60
CA GLY A 13 40.57 -4.80 -17.91
C GLY A 13 39.58 -5.48 -18.83
N LEU A 14 38.44 -5.93 -18.30
CA LEU A 14 37.26 -6.19 -19.11
C LEU A 14 36.44 -4.90 -19.21
N CYS A 15 36.59 -4.18 -20.32
CA CYS A 15 35.63 -3.18 -20.76
C CYS A 15 34.36 -3.91 -21.21
N PHE A 16 33.29 -3.84 -20.42
CA PHE A 16 31.93 -4.05 -20.95
C PHE A 16 31.39 -2.69 -21.39
N ALA A 17 31.44 -2.45 -22.69
CA ALA A 17 30.66 -1.39 -23.31
C ALA A 17 29.19 -1.86 -23.33
N LEU A 18 28.39 -1.34 -22.41
CA LEU A 18 26.93 -1.43 -22.48
C LEU A 18 26.44 -0.44 -23.54
N ALA A 19 26.12 -0.95 -24.72
CA ALA A 19 25.37 -0.22 -25.72
C ALA A 19 23.95 -0.01 -25.18
N ILE A 20 23.56 1.26 -25.01
CA ILE A 20 22.18 1.67 -24.74
C ILE A 20 21.41 1.54 -26.06
N PRO A 21 20.38 0.69 -26.18
CA PRO A 21 19.46 0.80 -27.29
C PRO A 21 18.56 2.02 -27.05
N ALA A 22 18.53 2.93 -28.02
CA ALA A 22 17.55 3.98 -28.10
C ALA A 22 16.15 3.35 -28.20
N PHE A 23 15.26 3.69 -27.28
CA PHE A 23 13.84 3.35 -27.39
C PHE A 23 13.23 4.20 -28.51
N ALA A 24 12.67 3.51 -29.50
CA ALA A 24 11.81 4.12 -30.52
C ALA A 24 10.42 4.34 -29.92
N ASP A 25 9.87 5.52 -30.18
CA ASP A 25 8.47 5.86 -29.92
C ASP A 25 7.53 4.88 -30.65
N GLU A 26 6.78 4.08 -29.91
CA GLU A 26 5.60 3.39 -30.44
C GLU A 26 4.32 4.05 -29.94
N ASN A 27 3.71 4.84 -30.84
CA ASN A 27 2.31 5.23 -30.80
C ASN A 27 1.42 3.97 -30.84
N SER A 28 1.06 3.43 -29.68
CA SER A 28 0.05 2.38 -29.56
C SER A 28 -1.35 2.99 -29.57
N THR A 29 -2.02 2.89 -30.71
CA THR A 29 -3.45 3.15 -30.85
C THR A 29 -4.23 1.99 -30.24
N GLY A 30 -5.00 2.28 -29.20
CA GLY A 30 -5.78 1.29 -28.45
C GLY A 30 -6.74 0.52 -29.34
N THR A 31 -6.58 -0.81 -29.35
CA THR A 31 -7.58 -1.73 -29.92
C THR A 31 -8.28 -2.44 -28.77
N LEU A 32 -9.54 -2.07 -28.53
CA LEU A 32 -10.42 -2.67 -27.52
C LEU A 32 -10.88 -4.06 -27.99
N TYR A 33 -10.56 -5.10 -27.22
CA TYR A 33 -11.23 -6.39 -27.35
C TYR A 33 -12.53 -6.35 -26.54
N ALA A 34 -13.66 -6.25 -27.26
CA ALA A 34 -14.98 -6.41 -26.69
C ALA A 34 -15.23 -7.90 -26.38
N ASN A 35 -15.43 -8.24 -25.11
CA ASN A 35 -16.05 -9.50 -24.74
C ASN A 35 -17.47 -9.21 -24.25
N ALA A 36 -18.44 -9.64 -25.04
CA ALA A 36 -19.86 -9.45 -24.79
C ALA A 36 -20.36 -10.45 -23.74
N ASN A 37 -20.83 -9.95 -22.59
CA ASN A 37 -22.07 -10.35 -21.91
C ASN A 37 -22.06 -9.92 -20.44
N THR A 38 -22.74 -8.81 -20.15
CA THR A 38 -23.66 -8.59 -19.02
C THR A 38 -24.02 -7.11 -19.00
N ALA A 39 -25.27 -6.79 -19.31
CA ALA A 39 -25.76 -5.42 -19.28
C ALA A 39 -25.96 -5.00 -17.81
N ALA A 40 -24.98 -4.29 -17.24
CA ALA A 40 -25.16 -3.50 -16.03
C ALA A 40 -25.45 -2.05 -16.45
N ASN A 41 -26.53 -1.48 -15.92
CA ASN A 41 -26.92 -0.09 -16.19
C ASN A 41 -25.88 0.87 -15.61
N VAL A 42 -25.11 1.52 -16.50
CA VAL A 42 -24.22 2.63 -16.16
C VAL A 42 -25.03 3.92 -16.25
N SER A 43 -25.40 4.51 -15.11
CA SER A 43 -25.94 5.87 -15.09
C SER A 43 -24.80 6.88 -15.06
N GLN A 44 -24.53 7.54 -16.19
CA GLN A 44 -23.65 8.72 -16.25
C GLN A 44 -24.46 9.97 -15.86
N ASN A 45 -24.10 10.62 -14.76
CA ASN A 45 -24.59 11.97 -14.49
C ASN A 45 -23.56 12.98 -15.02
N LYS A 46 -23.79 13.51 -16.22
CA LYS A 46 -22.95 14.53 -16.85
C LYS A 46 -23.38 15.92 -16.35
N SER A 47 -22.78 16.42 -15.26
CA SER A 47 -22.59 17.86 -15.05
C SER A 47 -21.72 18.17 -13.82
N SER A 48 -20.39 18.13 -13.97
CA SER A 48 -19.46 18.99 -13.23
C SER A 48 -18.05 18.83 -13.79
N SER A 49 -17.47 19.92 -14.27
CA SER A 49 -16.04 20.03 -14.53
C SER A 49 -15.29 20.14 -13.20
N GLY A 50 -14.83 19.01 -12.66
CA GLY A 50 -14.02 18.92 -11.45
C GLY A 50 -13.84 17.47 -11.03
N ASN A 51 -12.60 16.97 -11.14
CA ASN A 51 -12.02 15.66 -10.78
C ASN A 51 -12.78 14.38 -11.22
N ALA A 52 -12.01 13.31 -11.42
CA ALA A 52 -12.40 12.11 -12.17
C ALA A 52 -13.79 11.54 -11.82
N PRO A 53 -14.60 11.11 -12.81
CA PRO A 53 -15.91 10.52 -12.53
C PRO A 53 -15.76 9.21 -11.73
N ILE A 54 -16.41 9.15 -10.57
CA ILE A 54 -16.48 7.94 -9.74
C ILE A 54 -17.47 6.98 -10.38
N TYR A 55 -16.98 5.86 -10.91
CA TYR A 55 -17.82 4.77 -11.41
C TYR A 55 -18.12 3.77 -10.30
N VAL A 56 -19.25 3.94 -9.60
CA VAL A 56 -19.70 2.93 -8.62
C VAL A 56 -20.36 1.76 -9.36
N ARG A 57 -19.64 0.65 -9.56
CA ARG A 57 -20.28 -0.62 -9.97
C ARG A 57 -21.05 -1.21 -8.79
N ASN A 58 -22.36 -0.96 -8.74
CA ASN A 58 -23.30 -1.70 -7.91
C ASN A 58 -23.68 -3.01 -8.62
N GLY A 59 -23.31 -4.18 -8.09
CA GLY A 59 -23.87 -5.43 -8.64
C GLY A 59 -23.22 -6.77 -8.28
N GLU A 60 -21.94 -6.84 -7.91
CA GLU A 60 -21.32 -8.10 -7.48
C GLU A 60 -20.94 -8.00 -6.01
N SER A 61 -21.50 -8.88 -5.16
CA SER A 61 -21.14 -8.92 -3.75
C SER A 61 -19.79 -9.61 -3.60
N THR A 62 -18.76 -8.84 -3.27
CA THR A 62 -17.45 -9.40 -2.93
C THR A 62 -17.57 -10.32 -1.70
N PRO A 63 -17.13 -11.59 -1.79
CA PRO A 63 -17.21 -12.52 -0.67
C PRO A 63 -16.36 -12.02 0.50
N THR A 64 -16.78 -12.37 1.71
CA THR A 64 -16.08 -12.00 2.95
C THR A 64 -15.77 -13.27 3.73
N TYR A 65 -14.50 -13.43 4.09
CA TYR A 65 -13.99 -14.57 4.85
C TYR A 65 -13.61 -14.12 6.25
N THR A 66 -13.75 -15.00 7.24
CA THR A 66 -13.42 -14.70 8.63
C THR A 66 -12.47 -15.76 9.20
N ASP A 67 -11.41 -15.30 9.85
CA ASP A 67 -10.48 -16.11 10.60
C ASP A 67 -10.47 -15.70 12.07
N SER A 68 -11.10 -16.52 12.92
CA SER A 68 -11.20 -16.25 14.35
C SER A 68 -10.09 -16.93 15.17
N THR A 69 -8.96 -17.30 14.54
CA THR A 69 -7.85 -18.02 15.18
C THR A 69 -6.68 -17.14 15.57
N ILE A 70 -6.71 -15.85 15.22
CA ILE A 70 -5.60 -14.91 15.47
C ILE A 70 -5.57 -14.48 16.94
N GLY A 71 -6.75 -14.22 17.52
CA GLY A 71 -6.91 -13.89 18.94
C GLY A 71 -6.59 -12.44 19.25
N LEU A 72 -7.29 -11.50 18.61
CA LEU A 72 -7.09 -10.05 18.72
C LEU A 72 -7.83 -9.41 19.91
N GLY A 73 -8.39 -10.21 20.82
CA GLY A 73 -8.97 -9.72 22.07
C GLY A 73 -10.21 -8.84 21.88
N GLY A 74 -11.05 -9.20 20.90
CA GLY A 74 -12.28 -8.46 20.56
C GLY A 74 -12.10 -7.39 19.48
N ALA A 75 -10.85 -7.11 19.08
CA ALA A 75 -10.57 -6.29 17.90
C ALA A 75 -10.65 -7.11 16.62
N LYS A 76 -10.66 -6.44 15.46
CA LYS A 76 -10.68 -7.05 14.13
C LYS A 76 -9.70 -6.35 13.20
N ILE A 77 -9.02 -7.09 12.35
CA ILE A 77 -8.29 -6.55 11.19
C ILE A 77 -9.08 -6.94 9.93
N ILE A 78 -9.42 -5.96 9.11
CA ILE A 78 -10.26 -6.15 7.92
C ILE A 78 -9.50 -5.66 6.70
N MET A 79 -9.14 -6.57 5.78
CA MET A 79 -8.56 -6.21 4.49
C MET A 79 -9.66 -6.23 3.44
N PHE A 80 -9.88 -5.08 2.79
CA PHE A 80 -10.92 -4.90 1.80
C PHE A 80 -10.41 -5.11 0.38
N LYS A 81 -11.14 -5.91 -0.40
CA LYS A 81 -11.05 -5.93 -1.86
C LYS A 81 -11.96 -4.90 -2.51
N GLY A 82 -13.10 -4.57 -1.88
CA GLY A 82 -14.12 -3.74 -2.54
C GLY A 82 -14.69 -4.41 -3.80
N ASN A 83 -15.19 -3.64 -4.76
CA ASN A 83 -15.84 -4.16 -5.98
C ASN A 83 -14.92 -4.20 -7.21
N GLU A 84 -13.65 -3.77 -7.07
CA GLU A 84 -12.70 -3.69 -8.17
C GLU A 84 -11.55 -4.66 -8.00
N SER A 85 -10.89 -4.95 -9.12
CA SER A 85 -9.81 -5.94 -9.22
C SER A 85 -8.42 -5.30 -9.32
N GLY A 86 -8.26 -4.07 -8.85
CA GLY A 86 -6.96 -3.38 -8.83
C GLY A 86 -6.06 -3.82 -7.67
N GLN A 87 -4.77 -3.52 -7.80
CA GLN A 87 -3.85 -3.46 -6.66
C GLN A 87 -4.30 -2.32 -5.75
N GLN A 88 -4.24 -2.52 -4.44
CA GLN A 88 -4.67 -1.53 -3.45
C GLN A 88 -4.35 -1.99 -2.03
N ILE A 89 -4.19 -1.02 -1.13
CA ILE A 89 -4.20 -1.26 0.31
C ILE A 89 -5.35 -0.49 0.94
N SER A 90 -6.34 -1.23 1.44
CA SER A 90 -7.45 -0.69 2.22
C SER A 90 -7.70 -1.62 3.40
N ILE A 91 -7.13 -1.28 4.56
CA ILE A 91 -7.28 -2.07 5.79
C ILE A 91 -8.01 -1.23 6.84
N VAL A 92 -8.99 -1.83 7.52
CA VAL A 92 -9.63 -1.22 8.68
C VAL A 92 -9.42 -2.09 9.89
N ILE A 93 -9.02 -1.47 10.99
CA ILE A 93 -8.88 -2.10 12.29
C ILE A 93 -10.02 -1.58 13.16
N GLU A 94 -10.88 -2.49 13.63
CA GLU A 94 -11.90 -2.20 14.63
C GLU A 94 -11.35 -2.62 15.98
N SER A 95 -11.15 -1.67 16.88
CA SER A 95 -10.72 -1.96 18.25
C SER A 95 -11.84 -2.62 19.06
N ASN A 96 -11.50 -3.19 20.22
CA ASN A 96 -12.44 -3.89 21.08
C ASN A 96 -13.58 -3.02 21.65
N ASP A 97 -13.45 -1.70 21.63
CA ASP A 97 -14.48 -0.73 22.03
C ASP A 97 -15.14 -0.02 20.83
N GLY A 98 -14.87 -0.49 19.60
CA GLY A 98 -15.53 -0.05 18.38
C GLY A 98 -14.89 1.17 17.70
N GLN A 99 -13.77 1.71 18.20
CA GLN A 99 -13.02 2.74 17.47
C GLN A 99 -12.41 2.16 16.19
N LEU A 100 -12.46 2.92 15.10
CA LEU A 100 -11.88 2.53 13.81
C LEU A 100 -10.53 3.20 13.58
N ILE A 101 -9.56 2.42 13.14
CA ILE A 101 -8.31 2.89 12.53
C ILE A 101 -8.33 2.44 11.07
N VAL A 102 -8.10 3.34 10.14
CA VAL A 102 -7.99 3.02 8.71
C VAL A 102 -6.52 3.11 8.31
N VAL A 103 -6.01 2.11 7.59
CA VAL A 103 -4.67 2.10 7.00
C VAL A 103 -4.83 2.16 5.49
N ASP A 104 -4.27 3.22 4.91
CA ASP A 104 -4.52 3.63 3.53
C ASP A 104 -6.04 3.67 3.25
N GLY A 105 -6.49 3.55 2.02
CA GLY A 105 -7.89 3.66 1.65
C GLY A 105 -8.23 2.96 0.34
N GLY A 106 -7.23 2.40 -0.34
CA GLY A 106 -7.38 1.85 -1.66
C GLY A 106 -7.52 2.93 -2.73
N LEU A 107 -8.00 2.50 -3.89
CA LEU A 107 -8.28 3.35 -5.04
C LEU A 107 -9.42 4.35 -4.72
N LYS A 108 -9.58 5.37 -5.56
CA LYS A 108 -10.75 6.27 -5.48
C LYS A 108 -12.08 5.51 -5.54
N THR A 109 -12.12 4.40 -6.27
CA THR A 109 -13.27 3.53 -6.44
C THR A 109 -13.61 2.72 -5.19
N ASN A 110 -12.71 2.65 -4.21
CA ASN A 110 -13.00 2.11 -2.89
C ASN A 110 -13.80 3.05 -1.99
N ALA A 111 -13.84 4.36 -2.29
CA ALA A 111 -14.50 5.36 -1.45
C ALA A 111 -15.95 5.00 -1.08
N PRO A 112 -16.83 4.57 -2.01
CA PRO A 112 -18.21 4.21 -1.66
C PRO A 112 -18.27 3.02 -0.71
N TYR A 113 -17.41 2.02 -0.93
CA TYR A 113 -17.41 0.79 -0.16
C TYR A 113 -16.87 1.03 1.27
N LEU A 114 -15.71 1.66 1.37
CA LEU A 114 -15.09 2.02 2.64
C LEU A 114 -15.98 2.98 3.44
N SER A 115 -16.56 3.97 2.77
CA SER A 115 -17.45 4.93 3.42
C SER A 115 -18.74 4.30 3.93
N LYS A 116 -19.33 3.36 3.18
CA LYS A 116 -20.49 2.59 3.66
C LYS A 116 -20.14 1.79 4.93
N TYR A 117 -18.95 1.18 4.97
CA TYR A 117 -18.49 0.47 6.16
C TYR A 117 -18.32 1.42 7.36
N ILE A 118 -17.59 2.53 7.18
CA ILE A 118 -17.39 3.54 8.23
C ILE A 118 -18.73 4.10 8.74
N LYS A 119 -19.66 4.44 7.85
CA LYS A 119 -21.03 4.86 8.22
C LYS A 119 -21.76 3.81 9.05
N SER A 120 -21.67 2.54 8.68
CA SER A 120 -22.29 1.45 9.44
C SER A 120 -21.75 1.31 10.87
N LYS A 121 -20.59 1.91 11.15
CA LYS A 121 -19.92 1.97 12.45
C LYS A 121 -20.01 3.34 13.11
N GLY A 122 -20.89 4.22 12.64
CA GLY A 122 -21.15 5.53 13.24
C GLY A 122 -20.44 6.71 12.57
N GLY A 123 -19.82 6.51 11.41
CA GLY A 123 -19.32 7.60 10.57
C GLY A 123 -18.03 8.24 11.07
N LYS A 124 -17.34 7.65 12.05
CA LYS A 124 -16.14 8.25 12.66
C LYS A 124 -14.96 7.30 12.60
N VAL A 125 -13.83 7.83 12.14
CA VAL A 125 -12.53 7.19 12.22
C VAL A 125 -11.75 7.87 13.36
N ALA A 126 -11.05 7.09 14.17
CA ALA A 126 -10.21 7.61 15.24
C ALA A 126 -8.86 8.06 14.67
N ALA A 127 -8.25 7.23 13.82
CA ALA A 127 -7.06 7.58 13.07
C ALA A 127 -7.03 6.98 11.65
N TRP A 128 -6.43 7.73 10.74
CA TRP A 128 -6.11 7.31 9.38
C TRP A 128 -4.60 7.32 9.20
N LEU A 129 -4.03 6.17 8.86
CA LEU A 129 -2.59 5.98 8.67
C LEU A 129 -2.30 5.88 7.18
N LEU A 130 -1.52 6.80 6.62
CA LEU A 130 -1.14 6.76 5.20
C LEU A 130 0.30 6.29 5.06
N THR A 131 0.54 5.39 4.11
CA THR A 131 1.88 4.86 3.85
C THR A 131 2.63 5.74 2.86
N HIS A 132 2.04 6.09 1.72
CA HIS A 132 2.63 6.95 0.69
C HIS A 132 1.54 7.50 -0.27
N PRO A 133 1.84 8.44 -1.20
CA PRO A 133 0.81 9.22 -1.87
C PRO A 133 0.28 8.65 -3.20
N HIS A 134 0.45 7.35 -3.48
CA HIS A 134 -0.10 6.75 -4.72
C HIS A 134 -1.61 6.48 -4.60
N GLU A 135 -2.29 6.46 -5.75
CA GLU A 135 -3.77 6.45 -5.82
C GLU A 135 -4.40 5.26 -5.12
N ASP A 136 -3.81 4.08 -5.25
CA ASP A 136 -4.30 2.83 -4.68
C ASP A 136 -4.02 2.69 -3.18
N HIS A 137 -3.50 3.76 -2.58
CA HIS A 137 -3.33 3.94 -1.14
C HIS A 137 -4.21 5.09 -0.63
N VAL A 138 -4.16 6.26 -1.26
CA VAL A 138 -4.82 7.46 -0.73
C VAL A 138 -6.15 7.79 -1.39
N GLY A 139 -6.54 7.05 -2.44
CA GLY A 139 -7.62 7.41 -3.34
C GLY A 139 -8.96 7.59 -2.62
N ALA A 140 -9.36 6.63 -1.78
CA ALA A 140 -10.62 6.76 -1.06
C ALA A 140 -10.66 7.95 -0.09
N LEU A 141 -9.56 8.21 0.61
CA LEU A 141 -9.46 9.37 1.51
C LEU A 141 -9.55 10.67 0.73
N SER A 142 -8.84 10.79 -0.40
CA SER A 142 -8.90 12.00 -1.25
C SER A 142 -10.33 12.26 -1.74
N VAL A 143 -11.06 11.23 -2.18
CA VAL A 143 -12.49 11.37 -2.51
C VAL A 143 -13.31 11.85 -1.30
N ILE A 144 -13.09 11.29 -0.12
CA ILE A 144 -13.83 11.67 1.10
C ILE A 144 -13.55 13.13 1.48
N LEU A 145 -12.29 13.58 1.42
CA LEU A 145 -11.89 14.94 1.74
C LEU A 145 -12.44 15.95 0.71
N GLU A 146 -12.38 15.62 -0.58
CA GLU A 146 -12.91 16.48 -1.65
C GLU A 146 -14.42 16.66 -1.52
N GLN A 147 -15.17 15.58 -1.29
CA GLN A 147 -16.62 15.65 -1.12
C GLN A 147 -17.05 16.46 0.11
N GLN A 148 -16.20 16.57 1.14
CA GLN A 148 -16.48 17.38 2.32
C GLN A 148 -16.39 18.89 2.03
N LYS A 149 -15.71 19.31 0.97
CA LYS A 149 -15.63 20.73 0.56
C LYS A 149 -16.95 21.26 0.02
N VAL A 150 -17.83 20.39 -0.49
CA VAL A 150 -19.12 20.75 -1.08
C VAL A 150 -20.26 20.30 -0.19
N ALA A 151 -20.85 21.23 0.56
CA ALA A 151 -22.02 20.95 1.39
C ALA A 151 -23.19 20.43 0.55
N GLY A 152 -23.76 19.28 0.94
CA GLY A 152 -24.96 18.72 0.29
C GLY A 152 -24.72 17.84 -0.94
N HIS A 153 -23.48 17.37 -1.17
CA HIS A 153 -23.21 16.38 -2.21
C HIS A 153 -24.11 15.12 -2.02
N PRO A 154 -24.74 14.55 -3.07
CA PRO A 154 -25.63 13.40 -2.92
C PRO A 154 -24.93 12.16 -2.34
N ASP A 155 -23.62 12.02 -2.61
CA ASP A 155 -22.75 10.99 -2.04
C ASP A 155 -22.00 11.45 -0.79
N PHE A 156 -22.39 12.58 -0.18
CA PHE A 156 -21.73 13.12 1.02
C PHE A 156 -21.67 12.04 2.11
N TYR A 157 -20.45 11.57 2.36
CA TYR A 157 -20.28 10.45 3.27
C TYR A 157 -20.40 10.88 4.74
N ASP A 158 -20.45 12.17 5.10
CA ASP A 158 -20.55 12.63 6.51
C ASP A 158 -19.64 11.81 7.43
N ILE A 159 -18.40 11.61 7.00
CA ILE A 159 -17.38 10.86 7.72
C ILE A 159 -16.47 11.85 8.41
N ASP A 160 -16.19 11.66 9.69
CA ASP A 160 -15.04 12.30 10.34
C ASP A 160 -13.81 11.41 10.13
N PRO A 161 -12.81 11.81 9.31
CA PRO A 161 -11.60 11.00 9.09
C PRO A 161 -10.70 10.89 10.33
N GLY A 162 -10.96 11.69 11.39
CA GLY A 162 -10.21 11.62 12.63
C GLY A 162 -8.81 12.22 12.55
N GLN A 163 -7.85 11.62 13.24
CA GLN A 163 -6.45 12.01 13.21
C GLN A 163 -5.76 11.40 11.98
N ILE A 164 -5.11 12.20 11.13
CA ILE A 164 -4.42 11.69 9.93
C ILE A 164 -2.91 11.70 10.15
N TYR A 165 -2.28 10.53 10.09
CA TYR A 165 -0.84 10.32 10.24
C TYR A 165 -0.21 9.98 8.90
N PHE A 166 0.82 10.73 8.51
CA PHE A 166 1.54 10.51 7.26
C PHE A 166 2.93 11.16 7.31
N SER A 167 3.82 10.72 6.42
CA SER A 167 5.07 11.40 6.13
C SER A 167 5.32 11.23 4.64
N PHE A 168 5.09 12.29 3.87
CA PHE A 168 5.35 12.31 2.43
C PHE A 168 6.61 13.14 2.16
N ALA A 169 7.34 12.79 1.10
CA ALA A 169 8.43 13.65 0.65
C ALA A 169 7.86 15.00 0.14
N PRO A 170 8.66 16.08 0.13
CA PRO A 170 8.21 17.34 -0.45
C PRO A 170 7.76 17.16 -1.90
N TYR A 171 6.70 17.87 -2.33
CA TYR A 171 6.15 17.72 -3.69
C TYR A 171 7.22 17.94 -4.78
N SER A 172 8.16 18.87 -4.57
CA SER A 172 9.27 19.12 -5.50
C SER A 172 10.17 17.90 -5.72
N PHE A 173 10.25 16.99 -4.76
CA PHE A 173 10.97 15.73 -4.92
C PHE A 173 10.24 14.79 -5.88
N TYR A 174 8.93 14.63 -5.72
CA TYR A 174 8.11 13.85 -6.65
C TYR A 174 8.10 14.46 -8.04
N GLU A 175 7.94 15.78 -8.16
CA GLU A 175 7.96 16.49 -9.45
C GLU A 175 9.25 16.24 -10.25
N GLN A 176 10.38 16.06 -9.56
CA GLN A 176 11.67 15.82 -10.19
C GLN A 176 11.90 14.36 -10.60
N TYR A 177 11.39 13.39 -9.84
CA TYR A 177 11.81 11.98 -9.95
C TYR A 177 10.69 10.96 -10.15
N GLU A 178 9.42 11.33 -9.92
CA GLU A 178 8.27 10.45 -10.09
C GLU A 178 7.77 10.44 -11.53
N GLN A 179 7.07 9.37 -11.91
CA GLN A 179 6.41 9.29 -13.20
C GLN A 179 5.31 10.34 -13.34
N GLY A 180 5.32 11.10 -14.44
CA GLY A 180 4.43 12.25 -14.63
C GLY A 180 2.93 11.95 -14.50
N TYR A 181 2.50 10.73 -14.82
CA TYR A 181 1.09 10.33 -14.69
C TYR A 181 0.61 10.20 -13.23
N ARG A 182 1.53 10.05 -12.26
CA ARG A 182 1.21 9.96 -10.82
C ARG A 182 1.14 11.32 -10.14
N LEU A 183 1.82 12.34 -10.69
CA LEU A 183 1.91 13.67 -10.10
C LEU A 183 0.54 14.34 -9.82
N PRO A 184 -0.49 14.22 -10.69
CA PRO A 184 -1.79 14.82 -10.40
C PRO A 184 -2.42 14.32 -9.10
N MET A 185 -2.39 13.00 -8.86
CA MET A 185 -2.93 12.40 -7.64
C MET A 185 -2.12 12.80 -6.41
N ILE A 186 -0.78 12.76 -6.50
CA ILE A 186 0.10 13.17 -5.40
C ILE A 186 -0.16 14.64 -5.04
N LYS A 187 -0.29 15.51 -6.04
CA LYS A 187 -0.61 16.92 -5.82
C LYS A 187 -1.96 17.11 -5.15
N GLU A 188 -3.00 16.46 -5.66
CA GLU A 188 -4.37 16.51 -5.13
C GLU A 188 -4.40 16.14 -3.64
N VAL A 189 -3.84 14.98 -3.26
CA VAL A 189 -3.86 14.55 -1.85
C VAL A 189 -3.00 15.46 -0.96
N MET A 190 -1.86 15.95 -1.44
CA MET A 190 -1.02 16.85 -0.64
C MET A 190 -1.70 18.20 -0.40
N GLU A 191 -2.44 18.72 -1.37
CA GLU A 191 -3.27 19.93 -1.22
C GLU A 191 -4.44 19.70 -0.26
N ASP A 192 -5.12 18.54 -0.35
CA ASP A 192 -6.18 18.14 0.57
C ASP A 192 -5.68 18.06 2.03
N LEU A 193 -4.54 17.40 2.25
CA LEU A 193 -3.91 17.29 3.56
C LEU A 193 -3.38 18.64 4.06
N ALA A 194 -2.86 19.50 3.17
CA ALA A 194 -2.44 20.84 3.55
C ALA A 194 -3.61 21.66 4.11
N ALA A 195 -4.81 21.53 3.52
CA ALA A 195 -6.03 22.20 3.95
C ALA A 195 -6.73 21.53 5.16
N TYR A 196 -6.31 20.33 5.57
CA TYR A 196 -6.89 19.61 6.70
C TYR A 196 -6.59 20.31 8.04
N PRO A 197 -7.50 20.26 9.04
CA PRO A 197 -7.30 20.93 10.34
C PRO A 197 -5.97 20.56 10.99
N ALA A 198 -5.17 21.57 11.35
CA ALA A 198 -3.79 21.39 11.79
C ALA A 198 -3.68 20.53 13.06
N GLU A 199 -4.65 20.62 13.96
CA GLU A 199 -4.72 19.84 15.19
C GLU A 199 -5.08 18.36 14.99
N LYS A 200 -5.62 18.00 13.82
CA LYS A 200 -5.92 16.62 13.42
C LYS A 200 -4.86 16.04 12.48
N LYS A 201 -3.86 16.83 12.10
CA LYS A 201 -2.86 16.49 11.08
C LYS A 201 -1.50 16.20 11.71
N HIS A 202 -1.01 14.97 11.56
CA HIS A 202 0.26 14.49 12.11
C HIS A 202 1.26 14.20 10.98
N GLU A 203 1.72 15.26 10.34
CA GLU A 203 2.70 15.20 9.24
C GLU A 203 4.14 15.02 9.79
N ASN A 204 4.88 14.07 9.23
CA ASN A 204 6.30 13.82 9.55
C ASN A 204 6.57 13.56 11.04
N SER A 205 5.66 12.82 11.68
CA SER A 205 5.88 12.33 13.06
C SER A 205 7.19 11.55 13.16
N GLU A 206 7.94 11.76 14.25
CA GLU A 206 9.23 11.12 14.43
C GLU A 206 9.11 9.59 14.52
N ARG A 207 10.16 8.90 14.05
CA ARG A 207 10.31 7.46 14.27
C ARG A 207 10.23 7.13 15.77
N GLY A 208 9.49 6.09 16.11
CA GLY A 208 9.23 5.66 17.48
C GLY A 208 8.08 6.40 18.16
N THR A 209 7.43 7.35 17.47
CA THR A 209 6.17 7.92 17.93
C THR A 209 5.14 6.81 18.11
N THR A 210 4.47 6.81 19.26
CA THR A 210 3.43 5.84 19.61
C THR A 210 2.13 6.52 20.00
N PHE A 211 1.01 5.89 19.67
CA PHE A 211 -0.34 6.30 20.07
C PHE A 211 -1.27 5.10 20.08
N SER A 212 -2.43 5.23 20.75
CA SER A 212 -3.39 4.13 20.92
C SER A 212 -4.83 4.58 20.77
N TYR A 213 -5.67 3.68 20.25
CA TYR A 213 -7.13 3.80 20.21
C TYR A 213 -7.73 2.44 20.61
N GLY A 214 -8.57 2.42 21.64
CA GLY A 214 -9.03 1.21 22.30
C GLY A 214 -7.85 0.34 22.75
N ASN A 215 -7.90 -0.95 22.40
CA ASN A 215 -6.81 -1.91 22.63
C ASN A 215 -5.74 -1.98 21.52
N VAL A 216 -5.73 -1.03 20.58
CA VAL A 216 -4.80 -0.99 19.44
C VAL A 216 -3.75 0.06 19.68
N SER A 217 -2.48 -0.35 19.73
CA SER A 217 -1.31 0.54 19.79
C SER A 217 -0.62 0.60 18.44
N VAL A 218 -0.20 1.79 18.01
CA VAL A 218 0.53 2.01 16.77
C VAL A 218 1.90 2.62 17.10
N GLU A 219 2.95 2.13 16.46
CA GLU A 219 4.31 2.72 16.45
C GLU A 219 4.72 3.05 15.00
N ILE A 220 5.19 4.28 14.77
CA ILE A 220 5.73 4.72 13.48
C ILE A 220 7.20 4.28 13.37
N LEU A 221 7.56 3.53 12.33
CA LEU A 221 8.89 2.90 12.23
C LEU A 221 9.90 3.69 11.42
N ASN A 222 9.47 4.62 10.57
CA ASN A 222 10.33 5.48 9.77
C ASN A 222 9.60 6.76 9.34
N THR A 223 10.37 7.69 8.81
CA THR A 223 9.89 8.82 8.00
C THR A 223 10.15 8.53 6.52
N ALA A 224 9.57 9.31 5.60
CA ALA A 224 9.75 9.11 4.18
C ALA A 224 11.23 9.15 3.78
N TYR A 225 11.66 8.19 2.95
CA TYR A 225 12.99 8.23 2.35
C TYR A 225 12.95 8.96 1.01
N SER A 226 13.89 9.88 0.80
CA SER A 226 14.06 10.58 -0.48
C SER A 226 15.03 9.82 -1.40
N ILE A 227 14.62 8.64 -1.86
CA ILE A 227 15.38 7.83 -2.83
C ILE A 227 14.89 8.16 -4.24
N PRO A 228 15.74 8.62 -5.19
CA PRO A 228 15.33 9.20 -6.47
C PRO A 228 14.99 8.15 -7.55
N ILE A 229 14.39 7.04 -7.14
CA ILE A 229 13.83 5.98 -7.98
C ILE A 229 12.58 5.45 -7.29
N ASP A 230 11.54 5.13 -8.06
CA ASP A 230 10.26 4.64 -7.54
C ASP A 230 9.79 5.43 -6.30
N THR A 231 9.73 6.76 -6.46
CA THR A 231 9.84 7.69 -5.34
C THR A 231 8.68 7.63 -4.36
N GLY A 232 7.46 7.39 -4.83
CA GLY A 232 6.31 7.19 -3.94
C GLY A 232 6.48 5.94 -3.09
N ASN A 233 6.81 4.80 -3.71
CA ASN A 233 6.97 3.53 -3.00
C ASN A 233 8.13 3.58 -2.00
N ASN A 234 9.28 4.14 -2.41
CA ASN A 234 10.42 4.34 -1.52
C ASN A 234 10.14 5.32 -0.37
N SER A 235 9.10 6.16 -0.49
CA SER A 235 8.64 7.02 0.60
C SER A 235 7.68 6.34 1.58
N SER A 236 7.36 5.04 1.40
CA SER A 236 6.45 4.29 2.28
C SER A 236 6.83 4.35 3.75
N ILE A 237 5.85 4.71 4.57
CA ILE A 237 5.92 4.67 6.04
C ILE A 237 5.43 3.32 6.55
N CYS A 238 6.25 2.68 7.37
CA CYS A 238 5.91 1.43 8.03
C CYS A 238 5.30 1.72 9.41
N TYR A 239 4.26 0.96 9.76
CA TYR A 239 3.60 1.03 11.06
C TYR A 239 3.66 -0.34 11.73
N MET A 240 4.10 -0.39 12.98
CA MET A 240 3.92 -1.56 13.83
C MET A 240 2.65 -1.38 14.65
N ILE A 241 1.67 -2.24 14.43
CA ILE A 241 0.39 -2.21 15.13
C ILE A 241 0.32 -3.38 16.09
N THR A 242 0.16 -3.11 17.38
CA THR A 242 0.06 -4.12 18.44
C THR A 242 -1.37 -4.20 18.96
N ILE A 243 -1.97 -5.39 18.90
CA ILE A 243 -3.35 -5.67 19.32
C ILE A 243 -3.35 -6.94 20.16
N ASN A 244 -3.73 -6.84 21.43
CA ASN A 244 -3.76 -7.98 22.35
C ASN A 244 -2.45 -8.81 22.35
N GLY A 245 -1.30 -8.12 22.28
CA GLY A 245 0.03 -8.73 22.20
C GLY A 245 0.42 -9.31 20.83
N LYS A 246 -0.46 -9.29 19.82
CA LYS A 246 -0.14 -9.63 18.42
C LYS A 246 0.38 -8.41 17.68
N LYS A 247 1.38 -8.61 16.83
CA LYS A 247 2.02 -7.56 16.03
C LYS A 247 1.68 -7.69 14.56
N LEU A 248 1.10 -6.63 13.99
CA LEU A 248 0.87 -6.44 12.56
C LEU A 248 1.86 -5.40 12.04
N LEU A 249 2.71 -5.79 11.10
CA LEU A 249 3.57 -4.85 10.36
C LEU A 249 2.88 -4.44 9.06
N ILE A 250 2.55 -3.15 8.96
CA ILE A 250 2.16 -2.49 7.70
C ILE A 250 3.42 -1.99 7.02
N THR A 251 3.58 -2.32 5.75
CA THR A 251 4.78 -1.97 4.97
C THR A 251 4.48 -0.96 3.86
N GLY A 252 3.22 -0.77 3.47
CA GLY A 252 2.88 -0.03 2.27
C GLY A 252 3.49 -0.73 1.05
N ASP A 253 4.17 0.05 0.22
CA ASP A 253 4.80 -0.41 -1.01
C ASP A 253 6.32 -0.43 -0.95
N LEU A 254 6.87 -0.61 0.26
CA LEU A 254 8.30 -0.59 0.55
C LEU A 254 9.12 -1.47 -0.43
N PRO A 255 9.90 -0.88 -1.36
CA PRO A 255 10.73 -1.66 -2.28
C PRO A 255 12.03 -2.12 -1.61
N TYR A 256 12.89 -2.82 -2.36
CA TYR A 256 14.15 -3.37 -1.86
C TYR A 256 15.04 -2.34 -1.18
N GLU A 257 15.15 -1.14 -1.73
CA GLU A 257 16.01 -0.06 -1.25
C GLU A 257 15.53 0.48 0.09
N ALA A 258 14.27 0.87 0.19
CA ALA A 258 13.68 1.34 1.45
C ALA A 258 13.64 0.24 2.53
N ALA A 259 13.39 -1.03 2.15
CA ALA A 259 13.49 -2.15 3.06
C ALA A 259 14.91 -2.36 3.59
N GLY A 260 15.93 -2.17 2.74
CA GLY A 260 17.33 -2.18 3.12
C GLY A 260 17.64 -1.08 4.14
N LYS A 261 17.23 0.15 3.88
CA LYS A 261 17.39 1.26 4.84
C LYS A 261 16.72 0.98 6.17
N LEU A 262 15.50 0.45 6.15
CA LEU A 262 14.75 0.12 7.37
C LEU A 262 15.48 -0.93 8.21
N LEU A 263 16.11 -1.94 7.57
CA LEU A 263 16.94 -2.95 8.24
C LEU A 263 18.25 -2.38 8.81
N GLU A 264 18.86 -1.41 8.14
CA GLU A 264 20.07 -0.74 8.61
C GLU A 264 19.80 0.17 9.82
N GLU A 265 18.64 0.83 9.82
CA GLU A 265 18.30 1.85 10.80
C GLU A 265 17.57 1.30 12.04
N LEU A 266 16.94 0.12 11.95
CA LEU A 266 16.23 -0.50 13.06
C LEU A 266 16.90 -1.79 13.55
N PRO A 267 16.94 -2.03 14.87
CA PRO A 267 17.32 -3.33 15.37
C PRO A 267 16.31 -4.40 14.90
N PRO A 268 16.74 -5.63 14.58
CA PRO A 268 15.87 -6.71 14.11
C PRO A 268 14.60 -6.94 14.95
N GLU A 269 14.71 -6.77 16.28
CA GLU A 269 13.62 -6.98 17.23
C GLU A 269 12.43 -6.02 17.04
N LYS A 270 12.68 -4.84 16.46
CA LYS A 270 11.64 -3.85 16.14
C LYS A 270 10.81 -4.23 14.92
N LEU A 271 11.32 -5.13 14.07
CA LEU A 271 10.64 -5.59 12.86
C LEU A 271 9.92 -6.93 13.03
N LYS A 272 10.14 -7.65 14.13
CA LYS A 272 9.45 -8.90 14.43
C LYS A 272 7.93 -8.69 14.53
N ALA A 273 7.17 -9.40 13.71
CA ALA A 273 5.71 -9.32 13.66
C ALA A 273 5.05 -10.70 13.50
N ASP A 274 3.86 -10.88 14.04
CA ASP A 274 3.05 -12.10 13.82
C ASP A 274 2.39 -12.08 12.44
N ILE A 275 1.94 -10.90 12.01
CA ILE A 275 1.27 -10.66 10.74
C ILE A 275 2.07 -9.60 9.97
N VAL A 276 2.29 -9.83 8.67
CA VAL A 276 2.85 -8.80 7.78
C VAL A 276 1.88 -8.52 6.63
N GLN A 277 1.67 -7.24 6.32
CA GLN A 277 1.13 -6.87 5.02
C GLN A 277 2.29 -6.89 4.01
N MET A 278 2.14 -7.75 2.98
CA MET A 278 3.18 -7.97 1.98
C MET A 278 3.39 -6.71 1.14
N ALA A 279 4.61 -6.20 1.15
CA ALA A 279 4.96 -4.93 0.53
C ALA A 279 4.63 -4.94 -0.97
N HIS A 280 4.14 -3.81 -1.47
CA HIS A 280 3.93 -3.53 -2.90
C HIS A 280 3.08 -4.62 -3.55
N HIS A 281 1.97 -4.92 -2.87
CA HIS A 281 1.00 -5.95 -3.23
C HIS A 281 1.60 -7.36 -3.38
N GLY A 282 2.79 -7.60 -2.83
CA GLY A 282 3.51 -8.87 -2.90
C GLY A 282 4.51 -8.99 -4.07
N GLN A 283 4.73 -7.93 -4.85
CA GLN A 283 5.70 -7.86 -5.94
C GLN A 283 6.67 -6.70 -5.72
N HIS A 284 7.89 -6.76 -6.25
CA HIS A 284 8.88 -5.66 -6.15
C HIS A 284 9.11 -5.04 -4.76
N GLY A 285 8.71 -5.74 -3.68
CA GLY A 285 8.59 -5.17 -2.33
C GLY A 285 9.25 -6.04 -1.26
N GLY A 286 9.91 -5.39 -0.30
CA GLY A 286 10.70 -6.04 0.73
C GLY A 286 11.91 -6.76 0.15
N SER A 287 12.45 -7.73 0.89
CA SER A 287 13.52 -8.63 0.42
C SER A 287 13.46 -9.92 1.22
N PHE A 288 14.14 -10.98 0.79
CA PHE A 288 14.24 -12.20 1.61
C PHE A 288 14.82 -11.91 3.01
N ALA A 289 15.84 -11.04 3.10
CA ALA A 289 16.43 -10.64 4.38
C ALA A 289 15.44 -9.85 5.25
N PHE A 290 14.64 -8.97 4.63
CA PHE A 290 13.58 -8.24 5.32
C PHE A 290 12.53 -9.19 5.88
N TYR A 291 11.93 -10.06 5.06
CA TYR A 291 10.92 -11.01 5.53
C TYR A 291 11.47 -12.05 6.51
N SER A 292 12.73 -12.45 6.38
CA SER A 292 13.42 -13.29 7.38
C SER A 292 13.57 -12.57 8.73
N THR A 293 13.82 -11.26 8.70
CA THR A 293 13.92 -10.42 9.90
C THR A 293 12.55 -10.25 10.54
N VAL A 294 11.51 -9.97 9.74
CA VAL A 294 10.12 -9.88 10.22
C VAL A 294 9.64 -11.19 10.84
N ALA A 295 10.02 -12.33 10.24
CA ALA A 295 9.65 -13.69 10.65
C ALA A 295 8.12 -13.85 10.91
N PRO A 296 7.27 -13.50 9.93
CA PRO A 296 5.83 -13.52 10.11
C PRO A 296 5.27 -14.94 10.18
N LYS A 297 4.21 -15.12 10.98
CA LYS A 297 3.40 -16.33 11.01
C LYS A 297 2.27 -16.28 9.98
N TYR A 298 1.76 -15.08 9.71
CA TYR A 298 0.66 -14.82 8.79
C TYR A 298 1.00 -13.68 7.82
N ALA A 299 0.45 -13.74 6.61
CA ALA A 299 0.66 -12.72 5.59
C ALA A 299 -0.68 -12.21 5.03
N LEU A 300 -0.85 -10.89 5.00
CA LEU A 300 -1.90 -10.21 4.26
C LEU A 300 -1.35 -9.83 2.88
N TRP A 301 -1.99 -10.30 1.82
CA TRP A 301 -1.60 -10.01 0.44
C TRP A 301 -2.61 -9.05 -0.19
N PRO A 302 -2.28 -7.74 -0.29
CA PRO A 302 -3.09 -6.76 -1.01
C PRO A 302 -3.00 -6.92 -2.55
N SER A 303 -2.87 -8.16 -3.02
CA SER A 303 -2.73 -8.50 -4.43
C SER A 303 -4.10 -8.53 -5.11
N SER A 304 -4.19 -7.90 -6.28
CA SER A 304 -5.32 -8.12 -7.18
C SER A 304 -5.39 -9.57 -7.64
N LYS A 305 -6.53 -9.99 -8.18
CA LYS A 305 -6.65 -11.32 -8.82
C LYS A 305 -5.70 -11.49 -9.98
N GLU A 306 -5.56 -10.47 -10.83
CA GLU A 306 -4.65 -10.50 -11.97
C GLU A 306 -3.20 -10.70 -11.50
N LEU A 307 -2.73 -9.88 -10.55
CA LEU A 307 -1.39 -9.99 -9.99
C LEU A 307 -1.21 -11.35 -9.28
N TRP A 308 -2.16 -11.76 -8.45
CA TRP A 308 -2.07 -13.02 -7.72
C TRP A 308 -2.03 -14.24 -8.65
N ASP A 309 -2.78 -14.21 -9.75
CA ASP A 309 -2.81 -15.29 -10.74
C ASP A 309 -1.62 -15.25 -11.71
N LYS A 310 -0.83 -14.15 -11.74
CA LYS A 310 0.43 -14.13 -12.49
C LYS A 310 1.28 -15.32 -12.06
N ARG A 311 1.68 -16.09 -13.09
CA ARG A 311 2.39 -17.38 -13.05
C ARG A 311 1.54 -18.66 -12.91
N LYS A 312 0.60 -18.88 -13.83
CA LYS A 312 0.17 -20.25 -14.21
C LYS A 312 1.16 -20.94 -15.18
N ASP A 313 1.93 -20.15 -15.95
CA ASP A 313 2.83 -20.62 -17.01
C ASP A 313 4.33 -20.46 -16.67
N ALA A 314 5.20 -20.94 -17.59
CA ALA A 314 6.65 -20.96 -17.45
C ALA A 314 7.29 -19.56 -17.37
N PHE A 315 8.53 -19.51 -16.87
CA PHE A 315 9.27 -18.29 -16.57
C PHE A 315 9.45 -17.38 -17.79
N THR A 316 8.87 -16.19 -17.74
CA THR A 316 9.19 -15.05 -18.61
C THR A 316 10.00 -14.04 -17.81
N GLU A 317 10.98 -13.38 -18.44
CA GLU A 317 11.85 -12.36 -17.81
C GLU A 317 11.13 -11.01 -17.58
N ASP A 318 9.80 -10.97 -17.53
CA ASP A 318 9.12 -9.76 -17.05
C ASP A 318 9.22 -9.68 -15.51
N GLN A 319 9.56 -8.50 -15.01
CA GLN A 319 9.95 -8.31 -13.61
C GLN A 319 8.78 -8.53 -12.63
N GLU A 320 7.54 -8.26 -13.05
CA GLU A 320 6.33 -8.44 -12.23
C GLU A 320 6.03 -9.91 -11.94
N THR A 321 5.96 -10.75 -12.99
CA THR A 321 5.65 -12.18 -12.85
C THR A 321 6.74 -12.90 -12.07
N TYR A 322 8.00 -12.47 -12.23
CA TYR A 322 9.13 -12.99 -11.47
C TYR A 322 9.01 -12.68 -9.97
N THR A 323 8.72 -11.43 -9.60
CA THR A 323 8.80 -11.01 -8.21
C THR A 323 7.68 -11.57 -7.34
N ILE A 324 6.41 -11.61 -7.80
CA ILE A 324 5.35 -12.19 -6.96
C ILE A 324 5.55 -13.69 -6.71
N ALA A 325 6.01 -14.44 -7.72
CA ALA A 325 6.34 -15.85 -7.57
C ALA A 325 7.48 -16.06 -6.57
N LEU A 326 8.48 -15.18 -6.59
CA LEU A 326 9.60 -15.20 -5.67
C LEU A 326 9.16 -14.90 -4.23
N THR A 327 8.28 -13.91 -4.03
CA THR A 327 7.72 -13.60 -2.71
C THR A 327 6.88 -14.77 -2.16
N LYS A 328 6.07 -15.43 -3.00
CA LYS A 328 5.34 -16.66 -2.63
C LYS A 328 6.29 -17.78 -2.24
N PHE A 329 7.41 -17.94 -2.94
CA PHE A 329 8.45 -18.89 -2.57
C PHE A 329 9.08 -18.55 -1.21
N TRP A 330 9.37 -17.27 -0.93
CA TRP A 330 9.92 -16.84 0.35
C TRP A 330 8.98 -17.12 1.52
N THR A 331 7.70 -16.78 1.40
CA THR A 331 6.71 -17.05 2.48
C THR A 331 6.61 -18.53 2.81
N ASN A 332 6.61 -19.41 1.80
CA ASN A 332 6.69 -20.86 2.00
C ASN A 332 7.99 -21.28 2.71
N LYS A 333 9.14 -20.75 2.25
CA LYS A 333 10.45 -21.07 2.84
C LYS A 333 10.60 -20.60 4.28
N LEU A 334 9.94 -19.49 4.63
CA LEU A 334 9.96 -18.90 5.98
C LEU A 334 8.92 -19.51 6.92
N GLY A 335 8.09 -20.45 6.44
CA GLY A 335 7.10 -21.14 7.28
C GLY A 335 5.89 -20.28 7.63
N VAL A 336 5.49 -19.34 6.76
CA VAL A 336 4.21 -18.62 6.90
C VAL A 336 3.07 -19.64 6.88
N GLU A 337 2.27 -19.68 7.94
CA GLU A 337 1.23 -20.69 8.14
C GLU A 337 -0.05 -20.39 7.36
N LYS A 338 -0.36 -19.11 7.16
CA LYS A 338 -1.57 -18.68 6.44
C LYS A 338 -1.34 -17.41 5.64
N ASN A 339 -1.82 -17.43 4.40
CA ASN A 339 -1.84 -16.30 3.49
C ASN A 339 -3.29 -15.87 3.28
N PHE A 340 -3.61 -14.63 3.64
CA PHE A 340 -4.91 -14.02 3.42
C PHE A 340 -4.81 -13.15 2.17
N VAL A 341 -5.49 -13.54 1.08
CA VAL A 341 -5.28 -12.96 -0.24
C VAL A 341 -6.47 -12.12 -0.65
N MET A 342 -6.26 -10.83 -0.88
CA MET A 342 -7.32 -9.90 -1.28
C MET A 342 -8.00 -10.33 -2.59
N ALA A 343 -7.28 -11.00 -3.50
CA ALA A 343 -7.83 -11.57 -4.72
C ALA A 343 -9.09 -12.44 -4.49
N ASP A 344 -9.15 -13.16 -3.38
CA ASP A 344 -10.25 -14.06 -3.03
C ASP A 344 -11.49 -13.30 -2.57
N GLY A 345 -11.31 -12.19 -1.84
CA GLY A 345 -12.39 -11.41 -1.26
C GLY A 345 -11.91 -10.51 -0.12
N ASN A 346 -12.86 -10.03 0.68
CA ASN A 346 -12.54 -9.36 1.93
C ASN A 346 -12.12 -10.40 2.97
N TRP A 347 -11.19 -10.02 3.85
CA TRP A 347 -10.76 -10.85 4.96
C TRP A 347 -10.98 -10.13 6.28
N ILE A 348 -11.58 -10.82 7.26
CA ILE A 348 -11.74 -10.37 8.64
C ILE A 348 -10.93 -11.32 9.52
N LEU A 349 -10.00 -10.79 10.29
CA LEU A 349 -9.20 -11.52 11.27
C LEU A 349 -9.67 -11.10 12.67
N GLU A 350 -9.93 -12.05 13.56
CA GLU A 350 -10.44 -11.84 14.92
C GLU A 350 -9.58 -12.47 16.03
#